data_AF-A0A537ZKX8-F1
#
_entry.id   AF-A0A537ZKX8-F1
#
_cell.length_a   1.000
_cell.length_b   1.000
_cell.length_c   1.000
_cell.angle_alpha   90.00
_cell.angle_beta   90.00
_cell.angle_gamma   90.00
#
_symmetry.space_group_name_H-M   'P 1'
#
loop_
_entity.id
_entity.type
_entity.pdbx_description
1 polymer ?
#
loop_
_entity_poly.entity_id
_entity_poly.type
_entity_poly.pdbx_seq_one_letter_code
_entity_poly.pdbx_strand_id
1 'polypeptide(L)'
;MIIHRLACATVSQEGKSSSVSGSAANSRAAMDWTGDELARLSDGQLVTAIGRLSDAALEEVYRRHVRAVISLTRGVLGDQRLAEEVTQEIFLRLWHEPHRYDPTRGSLRSYLLADAHGRSVDLVRREVARRGREARE
;
A
#
# COMPACT_ATOMS: atom_id res chain seq x y z
N MET A 1 10.34 -10.29 1.86
CA MET A 1 9.28 -9.34 1.47
C MET A 1 9.94 -8.24 0.65
N ILE A 2 9.47 -8.00 -0.57
CA ILE A 2 10.21 -7.25 -1.61
C ILE A 2 9.69 -5.81 -1.67
N ILE A 3 10.26 -4.91 -0.86
CA ILE A 3 9.96 -3.47 -0.89
C ILE A 3 11.27 -2.68 -0.68
N HIS A 4 12.18 -2.68 -1.67
CA HIS A 4 13.42 -1.88 -1.54
C HIS A 4 14.22 -1.53 -2.82
N ARG A 5 13.67 -1.59 -4.04
CA ARG A 5 14.53 -1.55 -5.26
C ARG A 5 14.09 -0.82 -6.54
N LEU A 6 13.19 0.16 -6.48
CA LEU A 6 12.70 0.83 -7.70
C LEU A 6 12.68 2.38 -7.74
N ALA A 7 13.34 3.08 -6.80
CA ALA A 7 13.29 4.55 -6.74
C ALA A 7 14.65 5.29 -6.86
N CYS A 8 15.78 4.60 -7.05
CA CYS A 8 17.11 5.23 -7.05
C CYS A 8 17.84 5.05 -8.38
N ALA A 9 17.50 5.87 -9.39
CA ALA A 9 18.14 5.83 -10.70
C ALA A 9 18.08 7.16 -11.50
N THR A 10 18.58 8.28 -10.96
CA THR A 10 19.06 9.42 -11.77
C THR A 10 20.00 10.33 -10.97
N VAL A 11 21.03 10.88 -11.64
CA VAL A 11 22.14 11.72 -11.11
C VAL A 11 23.13 10.94 -10.23
N SER A 12 24.40 10.63 -10.54
CA SER A 12 25.46 11.14 -11.44
C SER A 12 26.64 11.77 -10.67
N GLN A 13 27.64 10.93 -10.37
CA GLN A 13 29.10 11.17 -10.27
C GLN A 13 29.65 12.54 -9.81
N GLU A 14 30.19 12.58 -8.58
CA GLU A 14 31.57 12.97 -8.16
C GLU A 14 31.73 12.69 -6.63
N GLY A 15 32.90 12.73 -5.97
CA GLY A 15 34.27 12.84 -6.49
C GLY A 15 35.37 12.72 -5.42
N LYS A 16 36.25 11.72 -5.55
CA LYS A 16 37.55 11.49 -4.83
C LYS A 16 37.61 11.34 -3.29
N SER A 17 38.59 10.52 -2.89
CA SER A 17 38.99 10.13 -1.53
C SER A 17 39.43 11.28 -0.61
N SER A 18 39.20 11.12 0.70
CA SER A 18 40.30 10.99 1.67
C SER A 18 39.79 10.53 3.05
N SER A 19 40.67 9.86 3.79
CA SER A 19 40.41 9.20 5.07
C SER A 19 40.48 10.14 6.26
N VAL A 20 39.40 10.24 7.05
CA VAL A 20 39.45 10.64 8.46
C VAL A 20 38.54 9.72 9.27
N SER A 21 39.10 9.03 10.26
CA SER A 21 38.31 8.25 11.22
C SER A 21 37.60 9.19 12.19
N GLY A 22 36.30 9.37 12.01
CA GLY A 22 35.48 10.14 12.94
C GLY A 22 34.08 10.41 12.38
N SER A 23 33.06 10.17 13.21
CA SER A 23 31.67 10.60 12.99
C SER A 23 31.06 10.30 11.61
N ALA A 24 30.50 9.09 11.45
CA ALA A 24 29.56 8.81 10.36
C ALA A 24 28.17 9.43 10.61
N ALA A 25 28.11 10.57 11.31
CA ALA A 25 26.94 11.43 11.31
C ALA A 25 26.88 12.18 9.97
N ASN A 26 25.65 12.36 9.47
CA ASN A 26 25.30 13.20 8.33
C ASN A 26 25.58 12.66 6.90
N SER A 27 24.69 11.78 6.42
CA SER A 27 24.31 11.73 4.99
C SER A 27 22.93 11.12 4.68
N ARG A 28 22.14 10.66 5.68
CA ARG A 28 20.82 10.00 5.48
C ARG A 28 19.72 10.41 6.48
N ALA A 29 19.71 11.67 6.94
CA ALA A 29 18.65 12.22 7.80
C ALA A 29 17.32 12.50 7.04
N ALA A 30 16.88 11.55 6.22
CA ALA A 30 15.66 11.65 5.41
C ALA A 30 14.47 11.04 6.16
N MET A 31 13.93 11.80 7.12
CA MET A 31 12.63 11.56 7.79
C MET A 31 12.41 10.11 8.28
N ASP A 32 13.19 9.71 9.28
CA ASP A 32 12.89 8.53 10.10
C ASP A 32 11.73 8.85 11.05
N TRP A 33 10.49 8.71 10.54
CA TRP A 33 9.29 8.85 11.35
C TRP A 33 9.20 7.66 12.31
N THR A 34 9.17 7.91 13.62
CA THR A 34 9.02 6.81 14.58
C THR A 34 7.63 6.18 14.44
N GLY A 35 7.53 4.87 14.64
CA GLY A 35 6.25 4.15 14.54
C GLY A 35 5.17 4.73 15.46
N ASP A 36 5.55 5.23 16.63
CA ASP A 36 4.65 5.89 17.59
C ASP A 36 4.12 7.24 17.09
N GLU A 37 4.90 8.00 16.31
CA GLU A 37 4.43 9.25 15.69
C GLU A 37 3.41 8.97 14.59
N LEU A 38 3.71 8.01 13.71
CA LEU A 38 2.78 7.56 12.68
C LEU A 38 1.49 7.00 13.29
N ALA A 39 1.59 6.26 14.41
CA ALA A 39 0.44 5.75 15.17
C ALA A 39 -0.50 6.83 15.70
N ARG A 40 -0.02 8.08 15.85
CA ARG A 40 -0.85 9.25 16.25
C ARG A 40 -1.40 10.05 15.07
N LEU A 41 -0.87 9.86 13.85
CA LEU A 41 -1.37 10.56 12.67
C LEU A 41 -2.78 10.07 12.28
N SER A 42 -3.61 11.00 11.81
CA SER A 42 -4.88 10.66 11.17
C SER A 42 -4.67 9.96 9.82
N ASP A 43 -5.65 9.19 9.38
CA ASP A 43 -5.59 8.45 8.12
C ASP A 43 -5.30 9.38 6.91
N GLY A 44 -5.81 10.61 6.90
CA GLY A 44 -5.51 11.59 5.86
C GLY A 44 -4.06 12.10 5.88
N GLN A 45 -3.46 12.25 7.06
CA GLN A 45 -2.04 12.59 7.20
C GLN A 45 -1.15 11.43 6.74
N LEU A 46 -1.52 10.19 7.08
CA LEU A 46 -0.81 8.99 6.61
C LEU A 46 -0.85 8.86 5.08
N VAL A 47 -2.02 9.03 4.45
CA VAL A 47 -2.11 9.00 2.98
C VAL A 47 -1.32 10.15 2.32
N THR A 48 -1.29 11.33 2.96
CA THR A 48 -0.43 12.44 2.52
C THR A 48 1.06 12.08 2.62
N ALA A 49 1.48 11.33 3.65
CA ALA A 49 2.85 10.84 3.80
C ALA A 49 3.19 9.71 2.81
N ILE A 50 2.23 8.81 2.49
CA ILE A 50 2.35 7.81 1.41
C ILE A 50 2.62 8.52 0.06
N GLY A 51 1.90 9.61 -0.24
CA GLY A 51 2.14 10.45 -1.41
C GLY A 51 3.53 11.13 -1.46
N ARG A 52 4.32 11.05 -0.38
CA ARG A 52 5.72 11.49 -0.29
C ARG A 52 6.70 10.32 -0.24
N LEU A 53 6.28 9.13 -0.68
CA LEU A 53 7.06 7.89 -0.71
C LEU A 53 7.49 7.39 0.69
N SER A 54 6.67 7.60 1.72
CA SER A 54 6.93 7.07 3.07
C SER A 54 6.41 5.63 3.21
N ASP A 55 7.31 4.64 3.08
CA ASP A 55 7.01 3.22 3.30
C ASP A 55 6.34 2.97 4.66
N ALA A 56 6.87 3.61 5.72
CA ALA A 56 6.37 3.45 7.09
C ALA A 56 4.93 3.96 7.27
N ALA A 57 4.51 5.00 6.53
CA ALA A 57 3.13 5.46 6.55
C ALA A 57 2.17 4.45 5.89
N LEU A 58 2.62 3.73 4.85
CA LEU A 58 1.85 2.62 4.28
C LEU A 58 1.76 1.45 5.25
N GLU A 59 2.85 1.11 5.94
CA GLU A 59 2.85 0.04 6.95
C GLU A 59 1.86 0.32 8.09
N GLU A 60 1.80 1.56 8.58
CA GLU A 60 0.84 1.96 9.61
C GLU A 60 -0.62 1.87 9.12
N VAL A 61 -0.89 2.32 7.89
CA VAL A 61 -2.22 2.15 7.25
C VAL A 61 -2.57 0.67 7.08
N TYR A 62 -1.61 -0.16 6.65
CA TYR A 62 -1.79 -1.60 6.53
C TYR A 62 -2.13 -2.21 7.89
N ARG A 63 -1.35 -1.91 8.93
CA ARG A 63 -1.56 -2.38 10.31
C ARG A 63 -2.96 -2.04 10.84
N ARG A 64 -3.46 -0.82 10.58
CA ARG A 64 -4.80 -0.37 10.99
C ARG A 64 -5.94 -1.08 10.24
N HIS A 65 -5.81 -1.26 8.94
CA HIS A 65 -6.96 -1.58 8.08
C HIS A 65 -6.96 -3.00 7.49
N VAL A 66 -5.82 -3.70 7.44
CA VAL A 66 -5.69 -5.02 6.79
C VAL A 66 -6.75 -6.01 7.27
N ARG A 67 -7.00 -6.10 8.59
CA ARG A 67 -7.99 -7.02 9.17
C ARG A 67 -9.41 -6.79 8.62
N ALA A 68 -9.78 -5.55 8.34
CA ALA A 68 -11.10 -5.24 7.79
C ALA A 68 -11.19 -5.59 6.31
N VAL A 69 -10.13 -5.27 5.54
CA VAL A 69 -10.05 -5.57 4.10
C VAL A 69 -10.07 -7.09 3.87
N ILE A 70 -9.20 -7.84 4.55
CA ILE A 70 -9.12 -9.30 4.39
C ILE A 70 -10.40 -10.01 4.84
N SER A 71 -11.08 -9.54 5.89
CA SER A 71 -12.37 -10.10 6.29
C SER A 71 -13.46 -9.88 5.24
N LEU A 72 -13.49 -8.70 4.60
CA LEU A 72 -14.45 -8.43 3.52
C LEU A 72 -14.15 -9.25 2.28
N THR A 73 -12.90 -9.26 1.81
CA THR A 73 -12.52 -9.97 0.57
C THR A 73 -12.72 -11.48 0.71
N ARG A 74 -12.38 -12.07 1.87
CA ARG A 74 -12.69 -13.47 2.18
C ARG A 74 -14.20 -13.75 2.16
N GLY A 75 -15.01 -12.85 2.71
CA GLY A 75 -16.47 -12.99 2.72
C GLY A 75 -17.11 -12.97 1.34
N VAL A 76 -16.55 -12.20 0.39
CA VAL A 76 -17.05 -12.13 -1.00
C VAL A 76 -16.50 -13.27 -1.87
N LEU A 77 -15.23 -13.66 -1.69
CA LEU A 77 -14.54 -14.60 -2.58
C LEU A 77 -14.65 -16.06 -2.12
N GLY A 78 -14.82 -16.34 -0.83
CA GLY A 78 -14.81 -17.70 -0.26
C GLY A 78 -13.44 -18.41 -0.28
N ASP A 79 -12.42 -17.81 -0.91
CA ASP A 79 -11.07 -18.35 -1.07
C ASP A 79 -10.04 -17.47 -0.31
N GLN A 80 -9.20 -18.11 0.52
CA GLN A 80 -8.20 -17.41 1.34
C GLN A 80 -7.11 -16.74 0.49
N ARG A 81 -6.61 -17.44 -0.54
CA ARG A 81 -5.48 -16.98 -1.36
C ARG A 81 -5.90 -15.82 -2.25
N LEU A 82 -7.06 -15.92 -2.91
CA LEU A 82 -7.61 -14.83 -3.71
C LEU A 82 -7.92 -13.60 -2.83
N ALA A 83 -8.37 -13.81 -1.59
CA ALA A 83 -8.61 -12.72 -0.67
C ALA A 83 -7.31 -12.02 -0.21
N GLU A 84 -6.23 -12.76 -0.01
CA GLU A 84 -4.89 -12.20 0.25
C GLU A 84 -4.34 -11.43 -0.96
N GLU A 85 -4.46 -11.98 -2.17
CA GLU A 85 -4.06 -11.34 -3.42
C GLU A 85 -4.80 -10.01 -3.65
N VAL A 86 -6.14 -9.99 -3.49
CA VAL A 86 -6.92 -8.74 -3.57
C VAL A 86 -6.51 -7.77 -2.45
N THR A 87 -6.32 -8.25 -1.22
CA THR A 87 -5.93 -7.37 -0.10
C THR A 87 -4.60 -6.67 -0.39
N GLN A 88 -3.61 -7.39 -0.93
CA GLN A 88 -2.34 -6.81 -1.36
C GLN A 88 -2.54 -5.79 -2.49
N GLU A 89 -3.36 -6.10 -3.50
CA GLU A 89 -3.66 -5.18 -4.61
C GLU A 89 -4.25 -3.84 -4.11
N ILE A 90 -5.15 -3.87 -3.12
CA ILE A 90 -5.78 -2.67 -2.57
C ILE A 90 -4.76 -1.74 -1.89
N PHE A 91 -3.82 -2.29 -1.11
CA PHE A 91 -2.77 -1.48 -0.48
C PHE A 91 -1.70 -1.01 -1.50
N LEU A 92 -1.38 -1.82 -2.52
CA LEU A 92 -0.52 -1.40 -3.62
C LEU A 92 -1.15 -0.27 -4.45
N ARG A 93 -2.47 -0.32 -4.69
CA ARG A 93 -3.19 0.78 -5.34
C ARG A 93 -3.21 2.05 -4.49
N LEU A 94 -3.35 1.94 -3.16
CA LEU A 94 -3.20 3.10 -2.28
C LEU A 94 -1.78 3.70 -2.34
N TRP A 95 -0.74 2.86 -2.44
CA TRP A 95 0.65 3.29 -2.59
C TRP A 95 0.89 4.03 -3.92
N HIS A 96 0.39 3.51 -5.03
CA HIS A 96 0.56 4.10 -6.36
C HIS A 96 -0.35 5.30 -6.63
N GLU A 97 -1.56 5.32 -6.05
CA GLU A 97 -2.59 6.32 -6.31
C GLU A 97 -3.17 6.98 -5.03
N PRO A 98 -2.34 7.46 -4.08
CA PRO A 98 -2.82 7.94 -2.77
C PRO A 98 -3.77 9.14 -2.90
N HIS A 99 -3.61 9.94 -3.96
CA HIS A 99 -4.47 11.08 -4.30
C HIS A 99 -5.92 10.72 -4.65
N ARG A 100 -6.26 9.43 -4.84
CA ARG A 100 -7.64 8.98 -5.10
C ARG A 100 -8.47 8.85 -3.82
N TYR A 101 -7.82 8.80 -2.65
CA TYR A 101 -8.50 8.97 -1.38
C TYR A 101 -8.71 10.46 -1.09
N ASP A 102 -9.97 10.82 -0.85
CA ASP A 102 -10.37 12.17 -0.46
C ASP A 102 -11.01 12.11 0.93
N PRO A 103 -10.38 12.69 1.97
CA PRO A 103 -10.89 12.64 3.35
C PRO A 103 -12.20 13.42 3.53
N THR A 104 -12.59 14.28 2.59
CA THR A 104 -13.90 14.98 2.63
C THR A 104 -15.06 14.08 2.21
N ARG A 105 -14.77 12.99 1.48
CA ARG A 105 -15.78 12.05 0.96
C ARG A 105 -16.03 10.84 1.87
N GLY A 106 -15.23 10.67 2.92
CA GLY A 106 -15.41 9.62 3.93
C GLY A 106 -14.10 9.14 4.54
N SER A 107 -14.19 8.18 5.45
CA SER A 107 -13.00 7.58 6.10
C SER A 107 -12.18 6.73 5.13
N LEU A 108 -10.86 6.63 5.38
CA LEU A 108 -9.97 5.73 4.64
C LEU A 108 -10.45 4.28 4.72
N ARG A 109 -10.96 3.85 5.88
CA ARG A 109 -11.59 2.54 6.04
C ARG A 109 -12.74 2.33 5.04
N SER A 110 -13.63 3.30 4.90
CA SER A 110 -14.77 3.23 3.96
C SER A 110 -14.29 3.15 2.51
N TYR A 111 -13.28 3.95 2.15
CA TYR A 111 -12.65 3.95 0.83
C TYR A 111 -12.02 2.57 0.49
N LEU A 112 -11.17 2.05 1.39
CA LEU A 112 -10.51 0.75 1.19
C LEU A 112 -11.51 -0.41 1.11
N LEU A 113 -12.58 -0.40 1.90
CA LEU A 113 -13.62 -1.43 1.85
C LEU A 113 -14.46 -1.35 0.57
N ALA A 114 -14.74 -0.16 0.05
CA ALA A 114 -15.45 0.02 -1.21
C ALA A 114 -14.62 -0.47 -2.40
N ASP A 115 -13.33 -0.12 -2.45
CA ASP A 115 -12.41 -0.56 -3.51
C ASP A 115 -12.19 -2.08 -3.46
N ALA A 116 -12.00 -2.64 -2.27
CA ALA A 116 -11.91 -4.09 -2.04
C ALA A 116 -13.17 -4.84 -2.48
N HIS A 117 -14.35 -4.34 -2.11
CA HIS A 117 -15.63 -4.93 -2.49
C HIS A 117 -15.83 -4.92 -4.01
N GLY A 118 -15.58 -3.78 -4.67
CA GLY A 118 -15.66 -3.67 -6.12
C GLY A 118 -14.73 -4.67 -6.82
N ARG A 119 -13.47 -4.75 -6.37
CA ARG A 119 -12.49 -5.69 -6.92
C ARG A 119 -12.90 -7.16 -6.72
N SER A 120 -13.36 -7.55 -5.54
CA SER A 120 -13.84 -8.91 -5.28
C SER A 120 -15.07 -9.27 -6.13
N VAL A 121 -16.04 -8.37 -6.27
CA VAL A 121 -17.23 -8.58 -7.11
C VAL A 121 -16.85 -8.77 -8.58
N ASP A 122 -15.89 -7.99 -9.09
CA ASP A 122 -15.44 -8.12 -10.47
C ASP A 122 -14.69 -9.44 -10.73
N LEU A 123 -13.95 -9.97 -9.74
CA LEU A 123 -13.36 -11.31 -9.84
C LEU A 123 -14.43 -12.41 -9.87
N VAL A 124 -15.43 -12.35 -8.99
CA VAL A 124 -16.57 -13.30 -9.00
C VAL A 124 -17.29 -13.27 -10.35
N ARG A 125 -17.57 -12.08 -10.89
CA ARG A 125 -18.20 -11.91 -12.22
C ARG A 125 -17.37 -12.54 -13.35
N ARG A 126 -16.05 -12.35 -13.34
CA ARG A 126 -15.13 -12.95 -14.33
C ARG A 126 -15.11 -14.46 -14.25
N GLU A 127 -15.10 -15.03 -13.05
CA GLU A 127 -15.08 -16.47 -12.82
C GLU A 127 -16.41 -17.13 -13.24
N VAL A 128 -17.55 -16.53 -12.89
CA VAL A 128 -18.87 -16.98 -13.36
C VAL A 128 -18.96 -16.93 -14.89
N ALA A 129 -18.49 -15.84 -15.51
CA ALA A 129 -18.47 -15.69 -16.96
C ALA A 129 -17.52 -16.71 -17.64
N ARG A 130 -16.43 -17.10 -16.99
CA ARG A 130 -15.50 -18.14 -17.47
C ARG A 130 -16.19 -19.51 -17.51
N ARG A 131 -16.75 -19.95 -16.37
CA ARG A 131 -17.49 -21.22 -16.27
C ARG A 131 -18.68 -21.29 -17.24
N GLY A 132 -19.37 -20.16 -17.45
CA GLY A 132 -20.48 -20.06 -18.40
C GLY A 132 -20.11 -20.14 -19.89
N ARG A 133 -18.82 -20.06 -20.24
CA ARG A 133 -18.30 -20.37 -21.59
C ARG A 133 -17.90 -21.83 -21.69
N GLU A 134 -17.15 -22.33 -20.71
CA GLU A 134 -16.71 -23.74 -20.63
C GLU A 134 -17.89 -24.73 -20.62
N ALA A 135 -19.06 -24.34 -20.09
CA ALA A 135 -20.28 -25.15 -20.10
C ALA A 135 -21.08 -25.08 -21.43
N ARG A 136 -20.55 -24.43 -22.48
CA ARG A 136 -21.17 -24.33 -23.83
C ARG A 136 -20.35 -25.02 -24.91
N GLU A 137 -19.17 -25.50 -24.56
CA GLU A 137 -18.22 -26.25 -25.40
C GLU A 137 -18.38 -27.77 -25.14
#